data_AF-A0A653W3K3-F1
#
_entry.id   AF-A0A653W3K3-F1
#
_cell.length_a   1.000
_cell.length_b   1.000
_cell.length_c   1.000
_cell.angle_alpha   90.00
_cell.angle_beta   90.00
_cell.angle_gamma   90.00
#
_symmetry.space_group_name_H-M   'P 1'
#
loop_
_entity.id
_entity.type
_entity.pdbx_description
1 polymer ?
#
loop_
_entity_poly.entity_id
_entity_poly.type
_entity_poly.pdbx_seq_one_letter_code
_entity_poly.pdbx_strand_id
1 'polypeptide(L)'
;MYAPIDLQTPLVTQWIGTLVTIAGLAVLAHGLWRRKRYQAHLDDEDARYAGPDRIKDAVREVFAGAGILVLGLATLAYSIYGHFASQSNIQENVANKYGVESVEDKGWRGNALRADITMPDGTVHQDVLIIFEDSGEPQINRDLSGAATDSTG
;
A
#
# COMPACT_ATOMS: atom_id res chain seq x y z
N MET A 1 21.45 7.70 -13.82
CA MET A 1 21.11 6.27 -13.66
C MET A 1 19.66 6.21 -13.21
N TYR A 2 18.87 5.28 -13.75
CA TYR A 2 17.44 5.17 -13.41
C TYR A 2 17.24 4.50 -12.05
N ALA A 3 16.17 4.88 -11.36
CA ALA A 3 15.77 4.26 -10.10
C ALA A 3 14.87 3.05 -10.36
N PRO A 4 15.03 1.93 -9.63
CA PRO A 4 14.16 0.77 -9.80
C PRO A 4 12.71 1.12 -9.40
N ILE A 5 11.74 0.52 -10.09
CA ILE A 5 10.31 0.71 -9.83
C ILE A 5 9.76 -0.60 -9.26
N ASP A 6 9.31 -0.56 -8.01
CA ASP A 6 8.71 -1.72 -7.34
C ASP A 6 7.19 -1.53 -7.20
N LEU A 7 6.43 -2.20 -8.05
CA LEU A 7 4.97 -2.16 -8.06
C LEU A 7 4.36 -3.27 -7.21
N GLN A 8 5.12 -4.34 -6.96
CA GLN A 8 4.59 -5.56 -6.39
C GLN A 8 4.67 -5.54 -4.86
N THR A 9 5.81 -5.16 -4.29
CA THR A 9 6.00 -5.18 -2.83
C THR A 9 5.00 -4.27 -2.12
N PRO A 10 4.73 -3.02 -2.57
CA PRO A 10 3.73 -2.17 -1.93
C PRO A 10 2.33 -2.80 -1.94
N LEU A 11 1.93 -3.42 -3.06
CA LEU A 11 0.62 -4.07 -3.17
C LEU A 11 0.50 -5.30 -2.25
N VAL A 12 1.52 -6.17 -2.25
CA VAL A 12 1.55 -7.36 -1.41
C VAL A 12 1.55 -6.98 0.07
N THR A 13 2.37 -6.01 0.45
CA THR A 13 2.43 -5.50 1.83
C THR A 13 1.13 -4.81 2.24
N GLN A 14 0.41 -4.17 1.32
CA GLN A 14 -0.92 -3.62 1.60
C GLN A 14 -1.90 -4.72 2.02
N TRP A 15 -1.97 -5.82 1.25
CA TRP A 15 -2.87 -6.93 1.55
C TRP A 15 -2.51 -7.63 2.86
N ILE A 16 -1.22 -7.93 3.06
CA ILE A 16 -0.73 -8.53 4.31
C ILE A 16 -1.04 -7.60 5.50
N GLY A 17 -0.69 -6.32 5.39
CA GLY A 17 -0.94 -5.32 6.43
C GLY A 17 -2.42 -5.19 6.76
N THR A 18 -3.30 -5.23 5.75
CA THR A 18 -4.75 -5.20 5.93
C THR A 18 -5.24 -6.42 6.72
N LEU A 19 -4.85 -7.63 6.31
CA LEU A 19 -5.25 -8.88 6.99
C LEU A 19 -4.75 -8.92 8.44
N VAL A 20 -3.48 -8.55 8.66
CA VAL A 20 -2.88 -8.51 10.00
C VAL A 20 -3.58 -7.48 10.88
N THR A 21 -3.91 -6.31 10.34
CA THR A 21 -4.65 -5.27 11.07
C THR A 21 -6.04 -5.77 11.49
N ILE A 22 -6.78 -6.41 10.58
CA ILE A 22 -8.10 -6.98 10.88
C ILE A 22 -8.00 -8.06 11.97
N ALA A 23 -7.03 -8.96 11.86
CA ALA A 23 -6.80 -9.99 12.87
C ALA A 23 -6.43 -9.39 14.23
N GLY A 24 -5.54 -8.40 14.25
CA GLY A 24 -5.15 -7.66 15.45
C GLY A 24 -6.35 -6.97 16.12
N LEU A 25 -7.21 -6.31 15.33
CA LEU A 25 -8.45 -5.69 15.83
C LEU A 25 -9.41 -6.73 16.42
N ALA A 26 -9.60 -7.87 15.76
CA ALA A 26 -10.49 -8.93 16.24
C ALA A 26 -9.99 -9.50 17.58
N VAL A 27 -8.69 -9.82 17.69
CA VAL A 27 -8.09 -10.31 18.94
C VAL A 27 -8.15 -9.26 20.04
N LEU A 28 -7.84 -8.00 19.73
CA LEU A 28 -7.91 -6.90 20.69
C LEU A 28 -9.34 -6.70 21.20
N ALA A 29 -10.33 -6.66 20.32
CA ALA A 29 -11.74 -6.53 20.67
C ALA A 29 -12.22 -7.72 21.52
N HIS A 30 -11.82 -8.94 21.14
CA HIS A 30 -12.15 -10.15 21.89
C HIS A 30 -11.52 -10.15 23.29
N GLY A 31 -10.23 -9.81 23.42
CA GLY A 31 -9.54 -9.70 24.70
C GLY A 31 -10.13 -8.61 25.60
N LEU A 32 -10.51 -7.46 25.03
CA LEU A 32 -11.19 -6.38 25.77
C LEU A 32 -12.58 -6.80 26.25
N TRP A 33 -13.36 -7.45 25.40
CA TRP A 33 -14.67 -7.99 25.75
C TRP A 33 -14.56 -9.02 26.88
N ARG A 34 -13.62 -9.97 26.75
CA ARG A 34 -13.35 -11.01 27.75
C ARG A 34 -12.92 -10.40 29.08
N ARG A 35 -12.03 -9.41 29.05
CA ARG A 35 -11.61 -8.65 30.25
C ARG A 35 -12.80 -7.95 30.92
N LYS A 36 -13.64 -7.24 30.15
CA LYS A 36 -14.83 -6.56 30.66
C LYS A 36 -15.83 -7.55 31.27
N ARG A 37 -16.06 -8.69 30.61
CA ARG A 37 -16.94 -9.77 31.12
C ARG A 37 -16.48 -10.29 32.47
N TYR A 38 -15.20 -10.59 32.61
CA TYR A 38 -14.64 -11.11 33.87
C TYR A 38 -14.64 -10.09 35.01
N GLN A 39 -14.51 -8.79 34.70
CA GLN A 39 -14.62 -7.74 35.71
C GLN A 39 -16.06 -7.53 36.20
N ALA A 40 -17.05 -7.74 35.34
CA ALA A 40 -18.46 -7.54 35.67
C ALA A 40 -19.11 -8.73 36.41
N HIS A 41 -18.60 -9.95 36.21
CA HIS A 41 -19.20 -11.20 36.74
C HIS A 41 -18.22 -11.92 37.68
N LEU A 42 -17.65 -11.19 38.64
CA LEU A 42 -16.66 -11.74 39.57
C LEU A 42 -17.25 -12.84 40.49
N ASP A 43 -18.56 -12.77 40.77
CA ASP A 43 -19.30 -13.63 41.70
C ASP A 43 -20.18 -14.70 41.03
N ASP A 44 -20.17 -14.82 39.69
CA ASP A 44 -21.00 -15.80 38.98
C ASP A 44 -20.45 -17.23 39.06
N GLU A 45 -21.31 -18.25 39.03
CA GLU A 45 -20.90 -19.66 39.08
C GLU A 45 -19.95 -20.06 37.92
N ASP A 46 -20.01 -19.35 36.79
CA ASP A 46 -19.10 -19.43 35.63
C ASP A 46 -17.63 -19.12 35.98
N ALA A 47 -17.40 -18.42 37.09
CA ALA A 47 -16.07 -18.13 37.62
C ALA A 47 -15.27 -19.41 37.91
N ARG A 48 -15.93 -20.54 38.18
CA ARG A 48 -15.29 -21.82 38.50
C ARG A 48 -14.58 -22.45 37.29
N TYR A 49 -15.03 -22.17 36.06
CA TYR A 49 -14.47 -22.77 34.83
C TYR A 49 -13.35 -21.95 34.18
N ALA A 50 -13.25 -20.65 34.47
CA ALA A 50 -12.28 -19.76 33.82
C ALA A 50 -10.85 -19.84 34.42
N GLY A 51 -10.68 -20.50 35.58
CA GLY A 51 -9.40 -20.63 36.27
C GLY A 51 -8.92 -19.34 36.98
N PRO A 52 -7.90 -19.45 37.86
CA PRO A 52 -7.45 -18.34 38.71
C PRO A 52 -6.75 -17.21 37.93
N ASP A 53 -6.17 -17.49 36.77
CA ASP A 53 -5.39 -16.52 35.98
C ASP A 53 -6.19 -15.87 34.83
N ARG A 54 -7.52 -16.04 34.79
CA ARG A 54 -8.39 -15.55 33.70
C ARG A 54 -8.22 -14.07 33.34
N ILE A 55 -7.98 -13.21 34.32
CA ILE A 55 -7.75 -11.78 34.11
C ILE A 55 -6.37 -11.54 33.47
N LYS A 56 -5.33 -12.24 33.94
CA LYS A 56 -3.97 -12.11 33.38
C LYS A 56 -3.92 -12.64 31.95
N ASP A 57 -4.63 -13.73 31.67
CA ASP A 57 -4.74 -14.29 30.33
C ASP A 57 -5.45 -13.32 29.37
N ALA A 58 -6.60 -12.75 29.78
CA ALA A 58 -7.29 -11.73 28.99
C ALA A 58 -6.42 -10.46 28.77
N VAL A 59 -5.60 -10.07 29.74
CA VAL A 59 -4.64 -8.95 29.57
C VAL A 59 -3.54 -9.31 28.58
N ARG A 60 -2.98 -10.53 28.62
CA ARG A 60 -2.01 -11.01 27.63
C ARG A 60 -2.60 -11.03 26.23
N GLU A 61 -3.86 -11.45 26.09
CA GLU A 61 -4.59 -11.44 24.84
C GLU A 61 -4.77 -10.01 24.28
N VAL A 62 -5.10 -9.05 25.15
CA VAL A 62 -5.15 -7.62 24.77
C VAL A 62 -3.78 -7.13 24.28
N PHE A 63 -2.69 -7.44 24.98
CA PHE A 63 -1.35 -7.05 24.54
C PHE A 63 -0.92 -7.73 23.24
N ALA A 64 -1.27 -9.01 23.06
CA ALA A 64 -1.01 -9.73 21.81
C ALA A 64 -1.79 -9.12 20.64
N GLY A 65 -3.09 -8.85 20.83
CA GLY A 65 -3.92 -8.17 19.84
C GLY A 65 -3.40 -6.78 19.49
N ALA A 66 -3.00 -5.98 20.49
CA ALA A 66 -2.39 -4.67 20.29
C ALA A 66 -1.05 -4.77 19.54
N GLY A 67 -0.21 -5.74 19.87
CA GLY A 67 1.07 -5.97 19.19
C GLY A 67 0.88 -6.33 17.71
N ILE A 68 -0.03 -7.26 17.41
CA ILE A 68 -0.39 -7.64 16.04
C ILE A 68 -0.96 -6.44 15.28
N LEU A 69 -1.82 -5.66 15.92
CA LEU A 69 -2.39 -4.45 15.33
C LEU A 69 -1.32 -3.43 14.95
N VAL A 70 -0.36 -3.15 15.85
CA VAL A 70 0.76 -2.25 15.57
C VAL A 70 1.60 -2.74 14.39
N LEU A 71 1.89 -4.04 14.31
CA LEU A 71 2.61 -4.62 13.18
C LEU A 71 1.84 -4.48 11.86
N GLY A 72 0.52 -4.72 11.88
CA GLY A 72 -0.35 -4.52 10.73
C GLY A 72 -0.33 -3.07 10.22
N LEU A 73 -0.48 -2.11 11.13
CA LEU A 73 -0.44 -0.68 10.82
C LEU A 73 0.92 -0.23 10.30
N ALA A 74 2.02 -0.71 10.88
CA ALA A 74 3.37 -0.42 10.40
C ALA A 74 3.59 -0.97 8.98
N THR A 75 3.06 -2.16 8.68
CA THR A 75 3.12 -2.76 7.34
C THR A 75 2.32 -1.94 6.32
N LEU A 76 1.13 -1.44 6.70
CA LEU A 76 0.34 -0.54 5.86
C LEU A 76 1.06 0.79 5.60
N ALA A 77 1.69 1.37 6.63
CA ALA A 77 2.47 2.60 6.47
C ALA A 77 3.65 2.39 5.51
N TYR A 78 4.34 1.25 5.61
CA TYR A 78 5.40 0.88 4.67
C TYR A 78 4.90 0.72 3.23
N SER A 79 3.74 0.08 3.05
CA SER A 79 3.09 -0.06 1.74
C SER A 79 2.78 1.31 1.10
N ILE A 80 2.20 2.24 1.87
CA ILE A 80 1.90 3.60 1.41
C ILE A 80 3.19 4.33 0.98
N TYR A 81 4.24 4.24 1.80
CA TYR A 81 5.54 4.81 1.47
C TYR A 81 6.10 4.23 0.17
N GLY A 82 6.10 2.90 0.02
CA GLY A 82 6.57 2.23 -1.19
C GLY A 82 5.78 2.62 -2.45
N HIS A 83 4.46 2.82 -2.33
CA HIS A 83 3.64 3.31 -3.43
C HIS A 83 4.07 4.70 -3.89
N PHE A 84 4.27 5.65 -2.96
CA PHE A 84 4.73 7.00 -3.30
C PHE A 84 6.15 7.01 -3.86
N ALA A 85 7.05 6.19 -3.32
CA ALA A 85 8.41 6.05 -3.83
C ALA A 85 8.39 5.56 -5.29
N SER A 86 7.58 4.56 -5.61
CA SER A 86 7.46 4.05 -6.98
C SER A 86 6.88 5.08 -7.95
N GLN A 87 5.88 5.88 -7.53
CA GLN A 87 5.35 6.97 -8.35
C GLN A 87 6.38 8.09 -8.58
N SER A 88 7.16 8.45 -7.56
CA SER A 88 8.28 9.39 -7.70
C SER A 88 9.31 8.88 -8.70
N ASN A 89 9.69 7.60 -8.58
CA ASN A 89 10.67 6.99 -9.48
C ASN A 89 10.18 6.95 -10.93
N ILE A 90 8.90 6.66 -11.17
CA ILE A 90 8.29 6.73 -12.51
C ILE A 90 8.44 8.15 -13.07
N GLN A 91 7.96 9.16 -12.34
CA GLN A 91 8.05 10.57 -12.75
C GLN A 91 9.50 10.97 -13.06
N GLU A 92 10.42 10.71 -12.13
CA GLU A 92 11.83 11.08 -12.26
C GLU A 92 12.51 10.34 -13.42
N ASN A 93 12.27 9.03 -13.59
CA ASN A 93 12.88 8.26 -14.66
C ASN A 93 12.42 8.74 -16.04
N VAL A 94 11.12 9.01 -16.21
CA VAL A 94 10.56 9.51 -17.47
C VAL A 94 11.04 10.93 -17.74
N ALA A 95 11.04 11.81 -16.73
CA ALA A 95 11.59 13.16 -16.84
C ALA A 95 13.08 13.14 -17.23
N ASN A 96 13.87 12.28 -16.59
CA ASN A 96 15.30 12.15 -16.87
C ASN A 96 15.60 11.68 -18.30
N LYS A 97 14.75 10.83 -18.90
CA LYS A 97 14.99 10.31 -20.26
C LYS A 97 14.39 11.19 -21.35
N TYR A 98 13.18 11.70 -21.15
CA TYR A 98 12.40 12.38 -22.19
C TYR A 98 12.23 13.87 -21.96
N GLY A 99 12.72 14.41 -20.83
CA GLY A 99 12.64 15.84 -20.53
C GLY A 99 11.22 16.33 -20.25
N VAL A 100 10.35 15.46 -19.77
CA VAL A 100 8.93 15.77 -19.48
C VAL A 100 8.80 16.54 -18.17
N GLU A 101 7.77 17.37 -18.06
CA GLU A 101 7.44 18.09 -16.83
C GLU A 101 6.67 17.21 -15.85
N SER A 102 5.65 16.48 -16.32
CA SER A 102 4.83 15.61 -15.46
C SER A 102 4.34 14.35 -16.18
N VAL A 103 4.08 13.32 -15.38
CA VAL A 103 3.52 12.03 -15.77
C VAL A 103 2.34 11.75 -14.85
N GLU A 104 1.13 11.68 -15.42
CA GLU A 104 -0.09 11.34 -14.69
C GLU A 104 -0.49 9.90 -14.97
N ASP A 105 -0.41 9.04 -13.96
CA ASP A 105 -0.79 7.62 -14.02
C ASP A 105 -2.31 7.45 -14.28
N LYS A 106 -2.67 6.75 -15.37
CA LYS A 106 -4.05 6.34 -15.72
C LYS A 106 -4.30 4.85 -15.52
N GLY A 107 -3.33 4.12 -15.00
CA GLY A 107 -3.37 2.70 -14.69
C GLY A 107 -2.50 1.85 -15.59
N TRP A 108 -2.33 0.60 -15.16
CA TRP A 108 -1.49 -0.40 -15.82
C TRP A 108 -2.30 -1.27 -16.80
N ARG A 109 -1.75 -1.51 -17.99
CA ARG A 109 -2.25 -2.48 -18.98
C ARG A 109 -1.15 -3.52 -19.23
N GLY A 110 -1.25 -4.66 -18.57
CA GLY A 110 -0.18 -5.65 -18.58
C GLY A 110 1.08 -5.10 -17.90
N ASN A 111 2.20 -5.08 -18.62
CA ASN A 111 3.48 -4.51 -18.15
C ASN A 111 3.69 -3.04 -18.55
N ALA A 112 2.72 -2.41 -19.23
CA ALA A 112 2.82 -1.02 -19.65
C ALA A 112 1.98 -0.13 -18.73
N LEU A 113 2.56 0.99 -18.31
CA LEU A 113 1.85 2.09 -17.67
C LEU A 113 1.17 2.93 -18.76
N ARG A 114 -0.14 3.17 -18.62
CA ARG A 114 -0.84 4.18 -19.41
C ARG A 114 -0.80 5.49 -18.64
N ALA A 115 -0.26 6.54 -19.24
CA ALA A 115 -0.13 7.84 -18.58
C ALA A 115 -0.36 9.01 -19.53
N ASP A 116 -0.80 10.13 -18.98
CA ASP A 116 -0.73 11.41 -19.66
C ASP A 116 0.63 12.05 -19.35
N ILE A 117 1.31 12.55 -20.38
CA ILE A 117 2.64 13.15 -20.27
C ILE A 117 2.54 14.63 -20.64
N THR A 118 2.96 15.51 -19.73
CA THR A 118 3.05 16.94 -19.98
C THR A 118 4.49 17.32 -20.30
N MET A 119 4.69 17.97 -21.44
CA MET A 119 5.95 18.52 -21.89
C MET A 119 6.18 19.93 -21.28
N PRO A 120 7.43 20.41 -21.18
CA PRO A 120 7.72 21.73 -20.59
C PRO A 120 7.10 22.93 -21.33
N ASP A 121 6.67 22.75 -22.58
CA ASP A 121 5.95 23.76 -23.35
C ASP A 121 4.42 23.77 -23.09
N GLY A 122 3.95 22.90 -22.19
CA GLY A 122 2.54 22.72 -21.84
C GLY A 122 1.80 21.74 -22.74
N THR A 123 2.45 21.13 -23.74
CA THR A 123 1.84 20.11 -24.60
C THR A 123 1.57 18.84 -23.78
N VAL A 124 0.34 18.32 -23.86
CA VAL A 124 -0.05 17.08 -23.16
C VAL A 124 -0.25 15.94 -24.15
N HIS A 125 0.54 14.87 -24.02
CA HIS A 125 0.34 13.62 -24.74
C HIS A 125 -0.51 12.67 -23.90
N GLN A 126 -1.74 12.44 -24.32
CA GLN A 126 -2.65 11.56 -23.61
C GLN A 126 -2.39 10.08 -23.90
N ASP A 127 -2.70 9.24 -22.92
CA ASP A 127 -2.77 7.78 -23.03
C ASP A 127 -1.49 7.13 -23.58
N VAL A 128 -0.33 7.70 -23.27
CA VAL A 128 0.98 7.17 -23.65
C VAL A 128 1.25 5.88 -22.91
N LEU A 129 1.67 4.85 -23.64
CA LEU A 129 2.09 3.57 -23.06
C LEU A 129 3.59 3.59 -22.80
N ILE A 130 3.96 3.45 -21.53
CA ILE A 130 5.34 3.45 -21.03
C ILE A 130 5.64 2.05 -20.50
N ILE A 131 6.67 1.40 -21.06
CA ILE A 131 7.20 0.13 -20.56
C ILE A 131 8.49 0.43 -19.79
N PHE A 132 8.69 -0.22 -18.65
CA PHE A 132 9.92 -0.06 -17.88
C PHE A 132 10.76 -1.33 -17.97
N GLU A 133 12.05 -1.16 -18.24
CA GLU A 133 13.06 -2.21 -18.08
C GLU A 133 13.29 -2.49 -16.59
N ASP A 134 13.91 -3.63 -16.25
CA ASP A 134 14.25 -3.98 -14.87
C ASP A 134 15.16 -2.93 -14.18
N SER A 135 15.91 -2.17 -14.97
CA SER A 135 16.74 -1.05 -14.49
C SER A 135 15.94 0.19 -14.06
N GLY A 136 14.63 0.23 -14.36
CA GLY A 136 13.78 1.42 -14.24
C GLY A 136 13.81 2.33 -15.47
N GLU A 137 14.54 1.98 -16.53
CA GLU A 137 14.58 2.77 -17.76
C GLU A 137 13.22 2.75 -18.49
N PRO A 138 12.62 3.92 -18.80
CA PRO A 138 11.34 3.98 -19.50
C PRO A 138 11.50 3.88 -21.02
N GLN A 139 10.62 3.12 -21.68
CA GLN A 139 10.53 2.98 -23.12
C GLN A 139 9.14 3.43 -23.60
N ILE A 140 9.12 4.40 -24.51
CA ILE A 140 7.91 4.94 -25.13
C ILE A 140 8.01 4.71 -26.63
N ASN A 141 7.09 3.94 -27.21
CA ASN A 141 7.09 3.62 -28.65
C ASN A 141 6.32 4.67 -29.48
N ARG A 142 6.43 5.94 -29.10
CA ARG A 142 5.76 7.09 -29.71
C ARG A 142 6.68 8.28 -29.65
N ASP A 143 6.67 9.08 -30.72
CA ASP A 143 7.38 10.35 -30.76
C ASP A 143 6.64 11.40 -29.91
N LEU A 144 7.36 11.97 -28.94
CA LEU A 144 6.88 13.01 -28.03
C LEU A 144 7.34 14.42 -28.45
N SER A 145 8.07 14.56 -29.56
CA SER A 145 8.53 15.85 -30.08
C SER A 145 7.51 16.55 -30.99
N GLY A 146 6.45 15.84 -31.40
CA GLY A 146 5.36 16.35 -32.24
C GLY A 146 4.17 16.90 -31.45
N ALA A 147 3.16 17.42 -32.15
CA ALA A 147 1.93 17.92 -31.52
C ALA A 147 1.20 16.82 -30.73
N ALA A 148 0.51 17.22 -29.65
CA ALA A 148 -0.41 16.37 -28.90
C ALA A 148 -1.32 15.61 -29.87
N THR A 149 -1.20 14.29 -29.88
CA THR A 149 -1.90 13.44 -30.83
C THR A 149 -2.99 12.72 -30.06
N ASP A 150 -4.24 13.07 -30.36
CA ASP A 150 -5.43 12.37 -29.85
C ASP A 150 -5.42 10.95 -30.42
N SER A 151 -5.09 9.96 -29.60
CA SER A 151 -5.26 8.56 -30.01
C SER A 151 -6.75 8.20 -29.93
N THR A 152 -7.49 8.58 -30.98
CA THR A 152 -8.73 7.89 -31.33
C THR A 152 -8.36 6.60 -32.05
N GLY A 153 -8.36 5.49 -31.31
CA GLY A 153 -8.08 4.14 -31.83
C GLY A 153 -8.44 3.07 -30.82
#